data_AF-A0A9D9LYE2-F1
#
_entry.id   AF-A0A9D9LYE2-F1
#
_cell.length_a   1.000
_cell.length_b   1.000
_cell.length_c   1.000
_cell.angle_alpha   90.00
_cell.angle_beta   90.00
_cell.angle_gamma   90.00
#
_symmetry.space_group_name_H-M   'P 1'
#
loop_
_entity.id
_entity.type
_entity.pdbx_description
1 polymer ?
#
loop_
_entity_poly.entity_id
_entity_poly.type
_entity_poly.pdbx_seq_one_letter_code
_entity_poly.pdbx_strand_id
1 'polypeptide(L)'
;MKRILLLVIMAAVFMFCAYSQSMTLIMIQNDSSTGEVRDITRLMENAILDGFFEAGYIISNEPVLTGGKNDAYTERLTSAGLGNVSYIIPVTINYNEELYKNEGNLYKTVKSVDWEIILGDSFNIAAKGSEVPNESMNKNTRDIEKGIARFSGDIVSSIEESVRKLN
;
A
#
# COMPACT_ATOMS: atom_id res chain seq x y z
N MET A 1 -28.51 30.26 -26.46
CA MET A 1 -27.31 30.68 -25.71
C MET A 1 -27.19 30.02 -24.34
N LYS A 2 -28.15 30.19 -23.40
CA LYS A 2 -28.08 29.59 -22.04
C LYS A 2 -27.90 28.06 -22.01
N ARG A 3 -28.54 27.32 -22.94
CA ARG A 3 -28.41 25.84 -23.05
C ARG A 3 -27.03 25.37 -23.55
N ILE A 4 -26.40 26.16 -24.43
CA ILE A 4 -25.05 25.86 -24.95
C ILE A 4 -24.01 26.13 -23.86
N LEU A 5 -24.17 27.23 -23.11
CA LEU A 5 -23.32 27.54 -21.96
C LEU A 5 -23.39 26.44 -20.88
N LEU A 6 -24.59 25.91 -20.59
CA LEU A 6 -24.77 24.81 -19.65
C LEU A 6 -24.02 23.54 -20.12
N LEU A 7 -24.12 23.19 -21.40
CA LEU A 7 -23.42 22.02 -21.97
C LEU A 7 -21.90 22.18 -21.93
N VAL A 8 -21.38 23.38 -22.17
CA VAL A 8 -19.93 23.67 -22.09
C VAL A 8 -19.43 23.56 -20.65
N ILE A 9 -20.19 24.10 -19.68
CA ILE A 9 -19.85 23.97 -18.25
C ILE A 9 -19.88 22.50 -17.82
N MET A 10 -20.89 21.74 -18.24
CA MET A 10 -21.00 20.32 -17.91
C MET A 10 -19.84 19.53 -18.52
N ALA A 11 -19.49 19.78 -19.78
CA ALA A 11 -18.35 19.14 -20.44
C ALA A 11 -17.01 19.49 -19.77
N ALA A 12 -16.83 20.73 -19.32
CA ALA A 12 -15.64 21.13 -18.57
C ALA A 12 -15.53 20.39 -17.23
N VAL A 13 -16.62 20.27 -16.48
CA VAL A 13 -16.65 19.50 -15.21
C VAL A 13 -16.33 18.02 -15.45
N PHE A 14 -16.86 17.41 -16.51
CA PHE A 14 -16.56 16.02 -16.85
C PHE A 14 -15.08 15.77 -17.20
N MET A 15 -14.37 16.73 -17.79
CA MET A 15 -12.94 16.59 -18.07
C MET A 15 -12.08 16.58 -16.80
N PHE A 16 -12.47 17.35 -15.78
CA PHE A 16 -11.77 17.35 -14.49
C PHE A 16 -11.99 16.04 -13.69
N CYS A 17 -13.08 15.32 -13.93
CA CYS A 17 -13.39 14.07 -13.26
C CYS A 17 -12.75 12.82 -13.89
N ALA A 18 -12.06 12.95 -15.04
CA ALA A 18 -11.58 11.80 -15.81
C ALA A 18 -10.15 11.33 -15.45
N TYR A 19 -9.45 12.04 -14.58
CA TYR A 19 -8.06 11.70 -14.22
C TYR A 19 -8.01 10.98 -12.87
N SER A 20 -8.24 9.66 -12.90
CA SER A 20 -7.99 8.78 -11.76
C SER A 20 -6.71 8.01 -12.02
N GLN A 21 -5.74 8.09 -11.11
CA GLN A 21 -4.53 7.29 -11.20
C GLN A 21 -4.83 5.86 -10.74
N SER A 22 -4.24 4.87 -11.41
CA SER A 22 -4.40 3.46 -11.08
C SER A 22 -3.13 2.90 -10.44
N MET A 23 -3.33 2.04 -9.44
CA MET A 23 -2.26 1.46 -8.64
C MET A 23 -2.49 -0.04 -8.45
N THR A 24 -1.41 -0.81 -8.40
CA THR A 24 -1.43 -2.21 -7.93
C THR A 24 -0.52 -2.36 -6.73
N LEU A 25 -1.06 -2.83 -5.61
CA LEU A 25 -0.32 -3.15 -4.38
C LEU A 25 0.27 -4.56 -4.46
N ILE A 26 1.54 -4.71 -4.09
CA ILE A 26 2.19 -6.03 -3.92
C ILE A 26 2.70 -6.12 -2.49
N MET A 27 1.99 -6.87 -1.65
CA MET A 27 2.38 -7.09 -0.25
C MET A 27 3.40 -8.22 -0.13
N ILE A 28 4.51 -7.96 0.56
CA ILE A 28 5.60 -8.89 0.78
C ILE A 28 5.80 -9.04 2.29
N GLN A 29 5.50 -10.22 2.82
CA GLN A 29 5.84 -10.62 4.17
C GLN A 29 7.28 -11.13 4.19
N ASN A 30 8.20 -10.32 4.71
CA ASN A 30 9.60 -10.71 4.88
C ASN A 30 9.79 -11.37 6.25
N ASP A 31 9.29 -12.60 6.35
CA ASP A 31 9.47 -13.52 7.47
C ASP A 31 9.85 -14.90 6.92
N SER A 32 10.76 -15.59 7.58
CA SER A 32 11.24 -16.91 7.18
C SER A 32 10.33 -18.07 7.61
N SER A 33 9.34 -17.87 8.50
CA SER A 33 8.88 -19.02 9.29
C SER A 33 7.41 -19.13 9.72
N THR A 34 6.50 -18.14 9.67
CA THR A 34 5.24 -18.30 10.43
C THR A 34 3.94 -17.86 9.75
N GLY A 35 2.89 -18.66 9.97
CA GLY A 35 1.50 -18.28 9.71
C GLY A 35 0.94 -17.28 10.72
N GLU A 36 1.65 -17.05 11.83
CA GLU A 36 1.21 -16.21 12.95
C GLU A 36 1.10 -14.74 12.56
N VAL A 37 2.09 -14.20 11.83
CA VAL A 37 2.07 -12.79 11.40
C VAL A 37 1.22 -12.54 10.15
N ARG A 38 0.67 -13.60 9.53
CA ARG A 38 -0.12 -13.49 8.29
C ARG A 38 -1.38 -12.66 8.46
N ASP A 39 -2.02 -12.75 9.62
CA ASP A 39 -3.23 -11.97 9.88
C ASP A 39 -2.91 -10.48 10.04
N ILE A 40 -1.76 -10.15 10.62
CA ILE A 40 -1.26 -8.77 10.68
C ILE A 40 -0.94 -8.25 9.28
N THR A 41 -0.24 -9.03 8.45
CA THR A 41 0.03 -8.68 7.04
C THR A 41 -1.26 -8.37 6.29
N ARG A 42 -2.30 -9.20 6.45
CA ARG A 42 -3.61 -9.01 5.80
C ARG A 42 -4.37 -7.80 6.31
N LEU A 43 -4.34 -7.56 7.63
CA LEU A 43 -4.95 -6.36 8.22
C LEU A 43 -4.28 -5.09 7.69
N MET A 44 -2.95 -5.09 7.59
CA MET A 44 -2.20 -3.98 7.01
C MET A 44 -2.48 -3.80 5.52
N GLU A 45 -2.51 -4.89 4.75
CA GLU A 45 -2.89 -4.90 3.33
C GLU A 45 -4.25 -4.23 3.12
N ASN A 46 -5.29 -4.70 3.83
CA ASN A 46 -6.64 -4.16 3.71
C ASN A 46 -6.67 -2.67 4.09
N ALA A 47 -6.02 -2.28 5.19
CA ALA A 47 -5.99 -0.88 5.62
C ALA A 47 -5.25 0.03 4.63
N ILE A 48 -4.21 -0.46 3.97
CA ILE A 48 -3.49 0.29 2.91
C ILE A 48 -4.37 0.40 1.66
N LEU A 49 -5.05 -0.69 1.26
CA LEU A 49 -5.99 -0.69 0.13
C LEU A 49 -7.13 0.30 0.35
N ASP A 50 -7.75 0.26 1.52
CA ASP A 50 -8.81 1.18 1.91
C ASP A 50 -8.31 2.63 1.88
N GLY A 51 -7.10 2.89 2.41
CA GLY A 51 -6.50 4.22 2.40
C GLY A 51 -6.28 4.77 0.99
N PHE A 52 -5.75 3.97 0.06
CA PHE A 52 -5.61 4.40 -1.34
C PHE A 52 -6.96 4.58 -2.04
N PHE A 53 -7.93 3.71 -1.76
CA PHE A 53 -9.28 3.85 -2.30
C PHE A 53 -9.94 5.16 -1.82
N GLU A 54 -9.82 5.48 -0.53
CA GLU A 54 -10.32 6.72 0.07
C GLU A 54 -9.61 7.97 -0.48
N ALA A 55 -8.33 7.85 -0.83
CA ALA A 55 -7.56 8.90 -1.52
C ALA A 55 -7.93 9.10 -3.00
N GLY A 56 -8.82 8.26 -3.55
CA GLY A 56 -9.36 8.39 -4.91
C GLY A 56 -8.58 7.63 -5.98
N TYR A 57 -7.72 6.68 -5.60
CA TYR A 57 -7.03 5.82 -6.56
C TYR A 57 -7.90 4.63 -7.00
N ILE A 58 -7.73 4.21 -8.25
CA ILE A 58 -8.20 2.90 -8.70
C ILE A 58 -7.15 1.88 -8.27
N ILE A 59 -7.41 1.20 -7.15
CA ILE A 59 -6.45 0.30 -6.51
C ILE A 59 -6.84 -1.17 -6.72
N SER A 60 -5.84 -2.01 -7.00
CA SER A 60 -5.94 -3.47 -6.96
C SER A 60 -4.77 -4.04 -6.14
N ASN A 61 -4.80 -5.34 -5.84
CA ASN A 61 -3.69 -6.03 -5.20
C ASN A 61 -3.36 -7.36 -5.89
N GLU A 62 -2.10 -7.75 -5.77
CA GLU A 62 -1.64 -9.11 -6.01
C GLU A 62 -1.64 -9.90 -4.69
N PRO A 63 -1.87 -11.23 -4.71
CA PRO A 63 -1.84 -12.04 -3.49
C PRO A 63 -0.52 -11.91 -2.72
N VAL A 64 -0.61 -11.74 -1.39
CA VAL A 64 0.54 -11.63 -0.46
C VAL A 64 1.62 -12.68 -0.72
N LEU A 65 2.87 -12.21 -0.82
CA LEU A 65 4.07 -13.02 -0.99
C LEU A 65 4.78 -13.23 0.35
N THR A 66 5.42 -14.38 0.51
CA THR A 66 6.25 -14.70 1.69
C THR A 66 7.70 -14.95 1.27
N GLY A 67 8.66 -14.54 2.11
CA GLY A 67 10.08 -14.83 1.89
C GLY A 67 10.80 -13.84 0.98
N GLY A 68 10.33 -12.60 0.91
CA GLY A 68 11.01 -11.49 0.23
C GLY A 68 10.86 -11.45 -1.29
N LYS A 69 11.75 -10.69 -1.96
CA LYS A 69 11.78 -10.51 -3.42
C LYS A 69 12.46 -11.70 -4.11
N ASN A 70 11.65 -12.69 -4.48
CA ASN A 70 12.07 -13.92 -5.17
C ASN A 70 11.41 -14.02 -6.57
N ASP A 71 11.47 -15.19 -7.21
CA ASP A 71 10.85 -15.40 -8.53
C ASP A 71 9.34 -15.12 -8.54
N ALA A 72 8.65 -15.41 -7.43
CA ALA A 72 7.22 -15.08 -7.29
C ALA A 72 6.99 -13.57 -7.22
N TYR A 73 7.91 -12.79 -6.63
CA TYR A 73 7.85 -11.33 -6.72
C TYR A 73 7.96 -10.83 -8.16
N THR A 74 8.89 -11.39 -8.94
CA THR A 74 9.03 -11.04 -10.37
C THR A 74 7.77 -11.39 -11.16
N GLU A 75 7.15 -12.54 -10.88
CA GLU A 75 5.88 -12.93 -11.50
C GLU A 75 4.76 -11.93 -11.18
N ARG A 76 4.63 -11.50 -9.91
CA ARG A 76 3.62 -10.51 -9.50
C ARG A 76 3.88 -9.12 -10.02
N LEU A 77 5.14 -8.70 -10.08
CA LEU A 77 5.52 -7.44 -10.72
C LEU A 77 5.10 -7.46 -12.20
N THR A 78 5.34 -8.58 -12.89
CA THR A 78 4.94 -8.75 -14.29
C THR A 78 3.42 -8.74 -14.46
N SER A 79 2.69 -9.48 -13.61
CA SER A 79 1.21 -9.51 -13.59
C SER A 79 0.62 -8.12 -13.36
N ALA A 80 1.14 -7.38 -12.37
CA ALA A 80 0.72 -6.03 -12.07
C ALA A 80 0.92 -5.08 -13.27
N GLY A 81 2.05 -5.20 -13.97
CA GLY A 81 2.32 -4.41 -15.17
C GLY A 81 1.40 -4.72 -16.36
N LEU A 82 0.94 -5.97 -16.50
CA LEU A 82 -0.08 -6.33 -17.52
C LEU A 82 -1.42 -5.62 -17.29
N GLY A 83 -1.67 -5.15 -16.07
CA GLY A 83 -2.85 -4.35 -15.72
C GLY A 83 -2.87 -2.93 -16.31
N ASN A 84 -1.80 -2.48 -16.99
CA ASN A 84 -1.63 -1.11 -17.49
C ASN A 84 -1.88 -0.04 -16.40
N VAL A 85 -1.36 -0.28 -15.20
CA VAL A 85 -1.50 0.64 -14.07
C VAL A 85 -0.50 1.79 -14.15
N SER A 86 -0.83 2.93 -13.52
CA SER A 86 0.10 4.07 -13.43
C SER A 86 1.30 3.73 -12.53
N TYR A 87 1.03 3.09 -11.38
CA TYR A 87 2.06 2.72 -10.42
C TYR A 87 1.88 1.29 -9.90
N ILE A 88 3.00 0.63 -9.66
CA ILE A 88 3.07 -0.62 -8.91
C ILE A 88 3.73 -0.30 -7.59
N ILE A 89 3.11 -0.71 -6.48
CA ILE A 89 3.51 -0.34 -5.13
C ILE A 89 3.88 -1.62 -4.35
N PRO A 90 5.14 -2.10 -4.44
CA PRO A 90 5.64 -3.11 -3.52
C PRO A 90 5.73 -2.56 -2.11
N VAL A 91 5.15 -3.27 -1.15
CA VAL A 91 5.23 -2.98 0.28
C VAL A 91 5.76 -4.21 0.99
N THR A 92 6.93 -4.08 1.60
CA THR A 92 7.62 -5.15 2.32
C THR A 92 7.51 -4.93 3.82
N ILE A 93 6.79 -5.81 4.50
CA ILE A 93 6.72 -5.81 5.97
C ILE A 93 7.85 -6.68 6.50
N ASN A 94 8.77 -6.06 7.25
CA ASN A 94 9.85 -6.74 7.94
C ASN A 94 9.43 -7.03 9.37
N TYR A 95 9.56 -8.29 9.78
CA TYR A 95 9.19 -8.73 11.11
C TYR A 95 10.43 -9.03 11.97
N ASN A 96 10.27 -8.91 13.29
CA ASN A 96 11.25 -9.32 14.28
C ASN A 96 10.93 -10.75 14.75
N GLU A 97 11.68 -11.71 14.22
CA GLU A 97 11.43 -13.13 14.45
C GLU A 97 11.60 -13.58 15.90
N GLU A 98 12.41 -12.85 16.68
CA GLU A 98 12.66 -13.16 18.09
C GLU A 98 11.43 -12.90 18.98
N LEU A 99 10.50 -12.06 18.51
CA LEU A 99 9.32 -11.66 19.27
C LEU A 99 8.11 -12.58 19.06
N TYR A 100 8.13 -13.47 18.06
CA TYR A 100 7.00 -14.35 17.73
C TYR A 100 6.53 -15.23 18.90
N LYS A 101 7.48 -15.79 19.67
CA LYS A 101 7.17 -16.78 20.71
C LYS A 101 6.70 -16.17 22.04
N ASN A 102 6.88 -14.86 22.23
CA ASN A 102 6.76 -14.22 23.54
C ASN A 102 5.77 -13.03 23.56
N GLU A 103 5.36 -12.50 22.40
CA GLU A 103 4.41 -11.39 22.34
C GLU A 103 2.99 -11.87 22.10
N GLY A 104 2.09 -11.57 23.04
CA GLY A 104 0.64 -11.68 22.81
C GLY A 104 0.09 -10.61 21.87
N ASN A 105 0.92 -9.62 21.48
CA ASN A 105 0.59 -8.58 20.51
C ASN A 105 1.53 -8.66 19.30
N LEU A 106 1.07 -9.38 18.28
CA LEU A 106 1.84 -9.61 17.05
C LEU A 106 2.16 -8.33 16.26
N TYR A 107 1.45 -7.22 16.47
CA TYR A 107 1.81 -5.95 15.81
C TYR A 107 3.18 -5.42 16.26
N LYS A 108 3.60 -5.69 17.50
CA LYS A 108 4.96 -5.33 17.96
C LYS A 108 6.06 -6.12 17.27
N THR A 109 5.72 -7.20 16.57
CA THR A 109 6.68 -7.95 15.78
C THR A 109 6.98 -7.22 14.46
N VAL A 110 6.20 -6.21 14.05
CA VAL A 110 6.53 -5.39 12.88
C VAL A 110 7.73 -4.51 13.22
N LYS A 111 8.84 -4.73 12.52
CA LYS A 111 10.10 -3.98 12.67
C LYS A 111 10.10 -2.73 11.81
N SER A 112 9.73 -2.87 10.55
CA SER A 112 9.61 -1.77 9.59
C SER A 112 8.72 -2.18 8.42
N VAL A 113 8.25 -1.19 7.67
CA VAL A 113 7.57 -1.38 6.40
C VAL A 113 8.30 -0.56 5.36
N ASP A 114 8.94 -1.25 4.42
CA ASP A 114 9.61 -0.63 3.29
C ASP A 114 8.63 -0.56 2.12
N TRP A 115 8.64 0.53 1.36
CA TRP A 115 7.79 0.69 0.20
C TRP A 115 8.56 1.27 -0.98
N GLU A 116 8.10 0.94 -2.18
CA GLU A 116 8.63 1.44 -3.45
C GLU A 116 7.48 1.94 -4.33
N ILE A 117 7.77 2.94 -5.16
CA ILE A 117 6.88 3.37 -6.25
C ILE A 117 7.58 2.99 -7.55
N ILE A 118 6.99 2.04 -8.27
CA ILE A 118 7.46 1.60 -9.58
C ILE A 118 6.51 2.16 -10.64
N LEU A 119 7.06 2.77 -11.69
CA LEU A 119 6.26 3.24 -12.83
C LEU A 119 5.77 2.05 -13.65
N GLY A 120 4.46 1.96 -13.89
CA GLY A 120 3.86 0.80 -14.55
C GLY A 120 4.24 0.63 -16.03
N ASP A 121 4.70 1.70 -16.69
CA ASP A 121 5.09 1.70 -18.11
C ASP A 121 6.53 1.20 -18.34
N SER A 122 7.43 1.53 -17.43
CA SER A 122 8.88 1.38 -17.59
C SER A 122 9.50 0.46 -16.56
N PHE A 123 8.74 0.08 -15.53
CA PHE A 123 9.20 -0.70 -14.37
C PHE A 123 10.37 -0.04 -13.61
N ASN A 124 10.58 1.26 -13.82
CA ASN A 124 11.59 2.02 -13.10
C ASN A 124 11.09 2.37 -11.70
N ILE A 125 11.97 2.24 -10.71
CA ILE A 125 11.70 2.73 -9.35
C ILE A 125 11.79 4.26 -9.37
N ALA A 126 10.66 4.93 -9.16
CA ALA A 126 10.56 6.38 -9.09
C ALA A 126 10.84 6.92 -7.67
N ALA A 127 10.44 6.17 -6.64
CA ALA A 127 10.66 6.54 -5.24
C ALA A 127 10.68 5.30 -4.33
N LYS A 128 11.19 5.50 -3.11
CA LYS A 128 11.24 4.49 -2.06
C LYS A 128 11.23 5.15 -0.69
N GLY A 129 10.73 4.44 0.31
CA GLY A 129 10.73 4.88 1.69
C GLY A 129 10.59 3.72 2.67
N SER A 130 10.55 4.05 3.96
CA SER A 130 10.43 3.09 5.04
C SER A 130 9.76 3.76 6.22
N GLU A 131 8.78 3.07 6.81
CA GLU A 131 8.08 3.52 8.00
C GLU A 131 8.30 2.53 9.15
N VAL A 132 8.43 3.05 10.37
CA VAL A 132 8.66 2.24 11.58
C VAL A 132 7.47 2.43 12.53
N PRO A 133 6.84 1.35 13.02
CA PRO A 133 5.75 1.43 13.98
C PRO A 133 6.12 2.24 15.23
N ASN A 134 5.24 3.16 15.65
CA ASN A 134 5.45 3.88 16.90
C ASN A 134 5.12 2.99 18.10
N GLU A 135 6.13 2.63 18.89
CA GLU A 135 6.02 1.74 20.06
C GLU A 135 5.01 2.22 21.11
N SER A 136 4.74 3.53 21.18
CA SER A 136 3.81 4.11 22.16
C SER A 136 2.33 3.76 21.93
N MET A 137 1.97 3.29 20.72
CA MET A 137 0.59 2.92 20.38
C MET A 137 0.18 1.53 20.93
N ASN A 138 1.10 0.78 21.54
CA ASN A 138 0.95 -0.65 21.84
C ASN A 138 0.55 -1.00 23.29
N LYS A 139 -0.13 -0.08 24.00
CA LYS A 139 -0.43 -0.28 25.44
C LYS A 139 -1.67 -1.13 25.75
N ASN A 140 -2.59 -1.34 24.80
CA ASN A 140 -3.83 -2.12 25.03
C ASN A 140 -4.19 -3.02 23.84
N THR A 141 -4.55 -4.27 24.10
CA THR A 141 -4.90 -5.29 23.09
C THR A 141 -6.15 -4.93 22.27
N ARG A 142 -7.07 -4.10 22.81
CA ARG A 142 -8.27 -3.63 22.09
C ARG A 142 -8.01 -2.51 21.07
N ASP A 143 -6.80 -1.95 21.03
CA ASP A 143 -6.42 -0.87 20.11
C ASP A 143 -5.48 -1.33 18.98
N ILE A 144 -5.21 -2.64 18.85
CA ILE A 144 -4.25 -3.16 17.85
C ILE A 144 -4.71 -2.85 16.42
N GLU A 145 -5.98 -3.15 16.07
CA GLU A 145 -6.51 -2.86 14.73
C GLU A 145 -6.49 -1.36 14.41
N LYS A 146 -6.77 -0.51 15.40
CA LYS A 146 -6.68 0.96 15.25
C LYS A 146 -5.23 1.43 15.10
N GLY A 147 -4.30 0.80 15.81
CA GLY A 147 -2.87 1.06 15.68
C GLY A 147 -2.37 0.68 14.28
N ILE A 148 -2.76 -0.50 13.79
CA ILE A 148 -2.50 -0.95 12.43
C ILE A 148 -3.10 0.02 11.41
N ALA A 149 -4.37 0.39 11.54
CA ALA A 149 -5.03 1.30 10.60
C ALA A 149 -4.35 2.68 10.56
N ARG A 150 -3.98 3.24 11.72
CA ARG A 150 -3.23 4.51 11.78
C ARG A 150 -1.87 4.41 11.12
N PHE A 151 -1.11 3.36 11.44
CA PHE A 151 0.21 3.15 10.86
C PHE A 151 0.16 2.89 9.35
N SER A 152 -0.83 2.12 8.88
CA SER A 152 -1.13 1.97 7.46
C SER A 152 -1.48 3.31 6.81
N GLY A 153 -2.23 4.18 7.51
CA GLY A 153 -2.52 5.55 7.06
C GLY A 153 -1.27 6.43 6.93
N ASP A 154 -0.30 6.29 7.83
CA ASP A 154 0.99 6.98 7.73
C ASP A 154 1.76 6.51 6.47
N ILE A 155 1.77 5.20 6.20
CA ILE A 155 2.38 4.62 4.99
C ILE A 155 1.69 5.14 3.72
N VAL A 156 0.35 5.12 3.67
CA VAL A 156 -0.44 5.63 2.54
C VAL A 156 -0.12 7.10 2.30
N SER A 157 -0.10 7.92 3.37
CA SER A 157 0.22 9.35 3.28
C SER A 157 1.63 9.60 2.71
N SER A 158 2.62 8.83 3.17
CA SER A 158 4.02 8.89 2.71
C SER A 158 4.16 8.56 1.22
N ILE A 159 3.43 7.53 0.77
CA ILE A 159 3.38 7.12 -0.63
C ILE A 159 2.65 8.18 -1.47
N GLU A 160 1.49 8.68 -1.03
CA GLU A 160 0.74 9.72 -1.71
C GLU A 160 1.55 11.01 -1.91
N GLU A 161 2.23 11.48 -0.87
CA GLU A 161 3.10 12.65 -0.98
C GLU A 161 4.20 12.45 -2.01
N SER A 162 4.72 11.22 -2.12
CA SER A 162 5.73 10.87 -3.10
C SER A 162 5.15 10.82 -4.51
N VAL A 163 3.98 10.22 -4.70
CA VAL A 163 3.25 10.19 -5.98
C VAL A 163 2.93 11.60 -6.46
N ARG A 164 2.47 12.50 -5.57
CA ARG A 164 2.17 13.90 -5.92
C ARG A 164 3.40 14.68 -6.40
N LYS A 165 4.61 14.30 -5.97
CA LYS A 165 5.87 14.93 -6.44
C LYS A 165 6.32 14.41 -7.81
N LEU A 166 5.75 13.30 -8.28
CA LEU A 166 6.08 12.71 -9.58
C LEU A 166 5.21 13.28 -10.72
N ASN A 167 4.09 13.94 -10.40
CA ASN A 167 3.17 14.58 -11.33
C ASN A 167 3.39 16.10 -11.38
#